data_AF-A0A936GJX4-F1
#
_entry.id   AF-A0A936GJX4-F1
#
_cell.length_a   1.000
_cell.length_b   1.000
_cell.length_c   1.000
_cell.angle_alpha   90.00
_cell.angle_beta   90.00
_cell.angle_gamma   90.00
#
_symmetry.space_group_name_H-M   'P 1'
#
loop_
_entity.id
_entity.type
_entity.pdbx_description
1 polymer ?
#
loop_
_entity_poly.entity_id
_entity_poly.type
_entity_poly.pdbx_seq_one_letter_code
_entity_poly.pdbx_strand_id
1 'polypeptide(L)'
;METIIRLKYNELTPLLLEKIQHFFKGNDNLEIAIKSVDDFGLTDEETPELYEKRIIKSIDNLEHNRNIVTFTADEFDKHTQNL
;
A
#
# COMPACT_ATOMS: atom_id res chain seq x y z
N MET A 1 9.91 3.89 -13.21
CA MET A 1 8.91 3.06 -12.52
C MET A 1 7.92 4.01 -11.87
N GLU A 2 6.63 3.88 -12.16
CA GLU A 2 5.59 4.75 -11.63
C GLU A 2 4.87 4.02 -10.50
N THR A 3 4.77 4.65 -9.32
CA THR A 3 4.10 4.09 -8.16
C THR A 3 2.93 4.98 -7.79
N ILE A 4 1.72 4.41 -7.78
CA ILE A 4 0.50 5.12 -7.39
C ILE A 4 0.17 4.74 -5.95
N ILE A 5 0.22 5.72 -5.04
CA ILE A 5 -0.22 5.56 -3.65
C ILE A 5 -1.59 6.23 -3.53
N ARG A 6 -2.59 5.49 -3.04
CA ARG A 6 -3.91 6.04 -2.73
C ARG A 6 -4.10 6.06 -1.21
N LEU A 7 -4.49 7.20 -0.68
CA LEU A 7 -4.66 7.44 0.75
C LEU A 7 -5.80 8.42 1.00
N LYS A 8 -6.35 8.40 2.21
CA LYS A 8 -7.33 9.38 2.69
C LYS A 8 -6.65 10.73 2.92
N TYR A 9 -7.40 11.82 2.81
CA TYR A 9 -6.84 13.17 3.01
C TYR A 9 -6.16 13.34 4.37
N ASN A 10 -6.74 12.77 5.43
CA ASN A 10 -6.18 12.85 6.78
C ASN A 10 -4.92 11.98 7.00
N GLU A 11 -4.62 11.07 6.07
CA GLU A 11 -3.39 10.27 6.07
C GLU A 11 -2.22 11.01 5.39
N LEU A 12 -2.49 12.11 4.67
CA LEU A 12 -1.47 13.00 4.13
C LEU A 12 -0.86 13.84 5.26
N THR A 13 0.02 13.20 6.02
CA THR A 13 0.69 13.79 7.18
C THR A 13 2.11 14.26 6.83
N PRO A 14 2.67 15.21 7.59
CA PRO A 14 4.09 15.58 7.46
C PRO A 14 5.03 14.37 7.56
N LEU A 15 4.71 13.40 8.43
CA LEU A 15 5.49 12.17 8.60
C LEU A 15 5.52 11.34 7.31
N LEU A 16 4.40 11.22 6.59
CA LEU A 16 4.36 10.51 5.31
C LEU A 16 5.27 11.18 4.28
N LEU A 17 5.26 12.51 4.21
CA LEU A 17 6.12 13.28 3.31
C LEU A 17 7.61 13.08 3.64
N GLU A 18 7.96 13.10 4.93
CA GLU A 18 9.33 12.82 5.38
C GLU A 18 9.79 11.41 5.00
N LYS A 19 8.91 10.40 5.16
CA LYS A 19 9.20 9.02 4.74
C LYS A 19 9.39 8.92 3.23
N ILE A 20 8.53 9.54 2.43
CA ILE A 20 8.68 9.61 0.98
C ILE A 20 10.03 10.22 0.61
N GLN A 21 10.40 11.36 1.20
CA GLN A 21 11.70 11.99 0.98
C GLN A 21 12.86 11.05 1.35
N HIS A 22 12.74 10.32 2.47
CA HIS A 22 13.76 9.36 2.89
C HIS A 22 13.96 8.24 1.86
N PHE A 23 12.87 7.68 1.32
CA PHE A 23 12.93 6.61 0.33
C PHE A 23 13.66 7.01 -0.96
N PHE A 24 13.56 8.28 -1.35
CA PHE A 24 14.17 8.78 -2.58
C PHE A 24 15.52 9.49 -2.38
N LYS A 25 16.10 9.45 -1.16
CA LYS A 25 17.43 10.02 -0.88
C LYS A 25 18.46 9.53 -1.89
N GLY A 26 19.17 10.47 -2.50
CA GLY A 26 20.18 10.21 -3.54
C GLY A 26 19.70 10.40 -4.98
N ASN A 27 18.41 10.73 -5.19
CA ASN A 27 17.92 11.25 -6.46
C ASN A 27 17.84 12.77 -6.40
N ASP A 28 18.39 13.45 -7.40
CA ASP A 28 18.43 14.92 -7.43
C ASP A 28 17.06 15.55 -7.72
N ASN A 29 16.15 14.80 -8.34
CA ASN A 29 14.83 15.27 -8.73
C ASN A 29 13.76 14.25 -8.33
N LEU A 30 12.70 14.74 -7.68
CA LEU A 30 11.52 13.96 -7.31
C LEU A 30 10.28 14.66 -7.86
N GLU A 31 9.44 13.93 -8.57
CA GLU A 31 8.12 14.38 -9.01
C GLU A 31 7.04 13.71 -8.16
N ILE A 32 6.13 14.51 -7.58
CA ILE A 32 4.97 14.03 -6.84
C ILE A 32 3.71 14.56 -7.52
N ALA A 33 2.91 13.66 -8.10
CA ALA A 33 1.62 13.99 -8.67
C ALA A 33 0.50 13.68 -7.66
N ILE A 34 -0.22 14.71 -7.20
CA ILE A 34 -1.39 14.55 -6.32
C ILE A 34 -2.65 14.78 -7.15
N LYS A 35 -3.48 13.75 -7.25
CA LYS A 35 -4.78 13.82 -7.92
C LYS A 35 -5.88 13.43 -6.95
N SER A 36 -6.90 14.26 -6.83
CA SER A 36 -8.15 13.85 -6.19
C SER A 36 -8.81 12.78 -7.06
N VAL A 37 -9.14 11.66 -6.45
CA VAL A 37 -9.83 10.53 -7.08
C VAL A 37 -11.13 10.30 -6.32
N ASP A 38 -12.15 9.77 -7.02
CA ASP A 38 -13.38 9.34 -6.38
C ASP A 38 -13.09 8.29 -5.30
N ASP A 39 -13.99 8.19 -4.32
CA ASP A 39 -13.88 7.17 -3.28
C ASP A 39 -13.76 5.79 -3.93
N PHE A 40 -12.71 5.06 -3.53
CA PHE A 40 -12.41 3.73 -4.04
C PHE A 40 -12.80 2.64 -3.03
N GLY A 41 -13.77 2.96 -2.17
CA GLY A 41 -14.29 2.08 -1.12
C GLY A 41 -13.35 1.95 0.07
N LEU A 42 -12.43 2.90 0.26
CA LEU A 42 -11.56 2.93 1.44
C LEU A 42 -12.30 3.41 2.69
N THR A 43 -13.43 4.10 2.49
CA THR A 43 -14.32 4.64 3.52
C THR A 43 -15.63 3.88 3.67
N ASP A 44 -15.89 2.88 2.81
CA ASP A 44 -17.06 2.04 2.95
C ASP A 44 -16.97 1.26 4.26
N GLU A 45 -18.02 1.33 5.09
CA GLU A 45 -18.16 0.43 6.23
C GLU A 45 -18.28 -1.00 5.71
N GLU A 46 -17.24 -1.80 5.98
CA GLU A 46 -17.23 -3.20 5.59
C GLU A 46 -18.27 -3.95 6.41
N THR A 47 -19.32 -4.46 5.76
CA THR A 47 -20.29 -5.33 6.45
C THR A 47 -19.65 -6.67 6.80
N PRO A 48 -20.18 -7.40 7.79
CA PRO A 48 -19.67 -8.73 8.15
C PRO A 48 -19.58 -9.69 6.95
N GLU A 49 -20.54 -9.64 6.03
CA GLU A 49 -20.57 -10.48 4.83
C GLU A 49 -19.49 -10.09 3.81
N LEU A 50 -19.18 -8.80 3.69
CA LEU A 50 -18.10 -8.31 2.82
C LEU A 50 -16.74 -8.69 3.39
N TYR A 51 -16.59 -8.56 4.71
CA TYR A 51 -15.40 -9.02 5.43
C TYR A 51 -15.14 -10.51 5.19
N GLU A 52 -16.14 -11.35 5.42
CA GLU A 52 -16.03 -12.80 5.24
C GLU A 52 -15.65 -13.15 3.80
N LYS A 53 -16.30 -12.53 2.81
CA LYS A 53 -15.95 -12.71 1.39
C LYS A 53 -14.52 -12.31 1.08
N ARG A 54 -14.01 -11.22 1.67
CA ARG A 54 -12.62 -10.80 1.49
C ARG A 54 -11.65 -11.83 2.04
N ILE A 55 -11.92 -12.36 3.24
CA ILE A 55 -11.07 -13.40 3.85
C ILE A 55 -11.06 -14.67 3.01
N ILE A 56 -12.23 -15.17 2.60
CA ILE A 56 -12.35 -16.35 1.73
C ILE A 56 -11.58 -16.15 0.42
N LYS A 57 -11.71 -14.97 -0.20
CA LYS A 57 -10.97 -14.63 -1.42
C LYS A 57 -9.45 -14.61 -1.20
N SER A 58 -8.99 -14.11 -0.05
CA SER A 58 -7.57 -14.12 0.29
C SER A 58 -7.03 -15.53 0.49
N ILE A 59 -7.83 -16.42 1.10
CA ILE A 59 -7.47 -17.84 1.24
C ILE A 59 -7.42 -18.51 -0.14
N ASP A 60 -8.42 -18.30 -1.01
CA ASP A 60 -8.43 -18.82 -2.38
C ASP A 60 -7.21 -18.35 -3.19
N ASN A 61 -6.84 -17.08 -3.05
CA ASN A 61 -5.65 -16.52 -3.68
C ASN A 61 -4.37 -17.24 -3.22
N LEU A 62 -4.24 -17.55 -1.93
CA LEU A 62 -3.10 -18.29 -1.40
C LEU A 62 -3.08 -19.73 -1.90
N GLU A 63 -4.21 -20.44 -1.87
CA GLU A 63 -4.33 -21.83 -2.33
C GLU A 63 -4.01 -21.97 -3.83
N HIS A 64 -4.38 -20.98 -4.63
CA HIS A 64 -4.19 -21.00 -6.08
C HIS A 64 -2.97 -20.21 -6.56
N ASN A 65 -2.11 -19.74 -5.65
CA ASN A 65 -0.94 -18.90 -5.96
C ASN A 65 -1.26 -17.68 -6.84
N ARG A 66 -2.40 -17.01 -6.60
CA ARG A 66 -2.83 -15.81 -7.32
C ARG A 66 -2.59 -14.58 -6.45
N ASN A 67 -2.13 -13.49 -7.06
CA ASN A 67 -1.97 -12.19 -6.39
C ASN A 67 -1.10 -12.26 -5.11
N ILE A 68 -0.12 -13.17 -5.08
CA ILE A 68 0.83 -13.30 -3.98
C ILE A 68 2.09 -12.49 -4.25
N VAL A 69 2.62 -11.87 -3.19
CA VAL A 69 3.98 -11.30 -3.18
C VAL A 69 4.79 -12.16 -2.23
N THR A 70 5.85 -12.78 -2.74
CA THR A 70 6.73 -13.65 -1.95
C THR A 70 8.04 -12.92 -1.71
N PHE A 71 8.51 -12.96 -0.47
CA PHE A 71 9.81 -12.45 -0.07
C PHE A 71 10.63 -13.59 0.49
N THR A 72 11.94 -13.56 0.25
CA THR A 72 12.90 -14.27 1.09
C THR A 72 12.99 -13.60 2.46
N ALA A 73 13.51 -14.31 3.47
CA ALA A 73 13.68 -13.75 4.81
C ALA A 73 14.52 -12.46 4.79
N ASP A 74 15.61 -12.45 4.03
CA ASP A 74 16.50 -11.29 3.90
C ASP A 74 15.80 -10.10 3.21
N GLU A 75 14.98 -10.36 2.18
CA GLU A 75 14.18 -9.32 1.52
C GLU A 75 13.12 -8.74 2.46
N PHE A 76 12.45 -9.60 3.23
CA PHE A 76 11.46 -9.18 4.20
C PHE A 76 12.07 -8.28 5.29
N ASP A 77 13.21 -8.69 5.86
CA ASP A 77 13.92 -7.90 6.87
C ASP A 77 14.36 -6.53 6.31
N LYS A 78 14.86 -6.51 5.08
CA LYS A 78 15.26 -5.27 4.40
C LYS A 78 14.08 -4.32 4.15
N HIS A 79 12.91 -4.86 3.84
CA HIS A 79 11.71 -4.06 3.58
C HIS A 79 10.97 -3.63 4.86
N THR A 80 11.16 -4.35 5.98
CA THR A 80 10.47 -4.06 7.24
C THR A 80 11.27 -3.20 8.23
N GLN A 81 12.60 -3.15 8.13
CA GLN A 81 13.43 -2.31 9.01
C GLN A 81 13.19 -0.79 8.89
N ASN A 82 12.44 -0.33 7.89
CA ASN A 82 12.13 1.09 7.66
C ASN A 82 10.63 1.44 7.80
N LEU A 83 9.79 0.50 8.24
CA LEU A 83 8.36 0.71 8.52
C LEU A 83 8.16 1.30 9.92
#